data_AF-A0A0F9VZM6-F1
#
_entry.id   AF-A0A0F9VZM6-F1
#
_cell.length_a   1.000
_cell.length_b   1.000
_cell.length_c   1.000
_cell.angle_alpha   90.00
_cell.angle_beta   90.00
_cell.angle_gamma   90.00
#
_symmetry.space_group_name_H-M   'P 1'
#
loop_
_entity.id
_entity.type
_entity.pdbx_description
1 polymer ?
#
loop_
_entity_poly.entity_id
_entity_poly.type
_entity_poly.pdbx_seq_one_letter_code
_entity_poly.pdbx_strand_id
1 'polypeptide(L)'
;MKKSSLRVEDMETILNSCTKSARSTCVIEADSTLTIQFTYRCEDFTVVGINRDEYRDAQSLYNLGCSLIEEIEAAINMNRAPPCPQRNAG
;
A
#
# COMPACT_ATOMS: atom_id res chain seq x y z
N MET A 1 -19.96 -17.53 -14.34
CA MET A 1 -19.20 -16.28 -14.15
C MET A 1 -17.93 -16.62 -13.41
N LYS A 2 -16.76 -16.55 -14.06
CA LYS A 2 -15.47 -16.82 -13.40
C LYS A 2 -15.20 -15.66 -12.44
N LYS A 3 -15.38 -15.88 -11.13
CA LYS A 3 -14.82 -15.00 -10.09
C LYS A 3 -13.30 -15.13 -10.18
N SER A 4 -12.67 -14.29 -10.99
CA SER A 4 -11.22 -14.16 -10.96
C SER A 4 -10.87 -13.51 -9.62
N SER A 5 -10.48 -14.33 -8.64
CA SER A 5 -9.84 -13.81 -7.43
C SER A 5 -8.58 -13.07 -7.85
N LEU A 6 -8.46 -11.81 -7.43
CA LEU A 6 -7.22 -11.05 -7.54
C LEU A 6 -6.07 -11.84 -6.92
N ARG A 7 -4.95 -11.95 -7.62
CA ARG A 7 -3.72 -12.50 -7.06
C ARG A 7 -2.97 -11.39 -6.36
N VAL A 8 -2.15 -11.76 -5.38
CA VAL A 8 -1.26 -10.82 -4.66
C VAL A 8 -0.44 -9.96 -5.62
N GLU A 9 0.09 -10.55 -6.70
CA GLU A 9 0.87 -9.84 -7.72
C GLU A 9 0.03 -8.77 -8.46
N ASP A 10 -1.24 -9.07 -8.75
CA ASP A 10 -2.17 -8.09 -9.33
C ASP A 10 -2.41 -6.94 -8.34
N MET A 11 -2.51 -7.28 -7.04
CA MET A 11 -2.73 -6.30 -5.98
C MET A 11 -1.57 -5.33 -5.85
N GLU A 12 -0.34 -5.86 -5.80
CA GLU A 12 0.88 -5.06 -5.77
C GLU A 12 0.98 -4.16 -7.00
N THR A 13 0.65 -4.68 -8.18
CA THR A 13 0.67 -3.89 -9.42
C THR A 13 -0.30 -2.70 -9.34
N ILE A 14 -1.52 -2.94 -8.87
CA ILE A 14 -2.54 -1.89 -8.71
C ILE A 14 -2.08 -0.83 -7.70
N LEU A 15 -1.61 -1.25 -6.52
CA LEU A 15 -1.18 -0.33 -5.46
C LEU A 15 0.06 0.48 -5.86
N ASN A 16 1.01 -0.15 -6.56
CA ASN A 16 2.17 0.53 -7.13
C ASN A 16 1.78 1.50 -8.25
N SER A 17 0.69 1.22 -8.99
CA SER A 17 0.19 2.15 -10.01
C SER A 17 -0.43 3.42 -9.42
N CYS A 18 -1.04 3.33 -8.24
CA CYS A 18 -1.53 4.49 -7.48
C CYS A 18 -0.39 5.43 -7.07
N THR A 19 0.84 4.90 -6.98
CA THR A 19 1.95 5.58 -6.34
C THR A 19 3.22 5.49 -7.16
N LYS A 20 3.45 6.49 -8.03
CA LYS A 20 4.72 6.59 -8.79
C LYS A 20 5.98 6.63 -7.90
N SER A 21 5.83 6.86 -6.60
CA SER A 21 6.92 7.04 -5.64
C SER A 21 6.85 6.11 -4.43
N ALA A 22 5.94 5.13 -4.41
CA ALA A 22 5.87 4.14 -3.35
C ALA A 22 6.04 2.73 -3.93
N ARG A 23 6.65 1.85 -3.14
CA ARG A 23 6.67 0.42 -3.43
C ARG A 23 5.79 -0.29 -2.42
N SER A 24 4.93 -1.16 -2.92
CA SER A 24 3.94 -1.89 -2.15
C SER A 24 4.23 -3.39 -2.26
N THR A 25 4.18 -4.07 -1.14
CA THR A 25 4.23 -5.53 -1.04
C THR A 25 2.99 -5.99 -0.29
N CYS A 26 2.36 -7.04 -0.80
CA CYS A 26 1.10 -7.54 -0.27
C CYS A 26 1.27 -8.97 0.26
N VAL A 27 0.58 -9.29 1.35
CA VAL A 27 0.50 -10.65 1.89
C VAL A 27 -0.96 -10.93 2.25
N ILE A 28 -1.48 -12.06 1.79
CA ILE A 28 -2.79 -12.56 2.24
C ILE A 28 -2.52 -13.52 3.40
N GLU A 29 -3.08 -13.18 4.55
CA GLU A 29 -2.95 -13.95 5.79
C GLU A 29 -3.87 -15.18 5.78
N ALA A 30 -3.64 -16.11 6.71
CA ALA A 30 -4.42 -17.35 6.82
C ALA A 30 -5.92 -17.10 7.11
N ASP A 31 -6.27 -15.98 7.72
CA ASP A 31 -7.64 -15.55 8.01
C ASP A 31 -8.32 -14.82 6.84
N SER A 32 -7.67 -14.79 5.67
CA SER A 32 -8.12 -14.04 4.49
C SER A 32 -8.19 -12.53 4.69
N THR A 33 -7.41 -11.97 5.61
CA THR A 33 -7.10 -10.54 5.63
C THR A 33 -5.90 -10.23 4.74
N LEU A 34 -5.83 -8.98 4.29
CA LEU A 34 -4.70 -8.46 3.52
C LEU A 34 -3.82 -7.59 4.44
N THR A 35 -2.53 -7.89 4.42
CA THR A 35 -1.47 -7.05 4.95
C THR A 35 -0.78 -6.36 3.79
N ILE A 36 -0.60 -5.03 3.87
CA ILE A 36 0.12 -4.26 2.87
C ILE A 36 1.28 -3.52 3.55
N GLN A 37 2.48 -3.72 3.02
CA GLN A 37 3.66 -2.93 3.35
C GLN A 37 3.89 -1.91 2.25
N PHE A 38 3.99 -0.64 2.63
CA PHE A 38 4.28 0.49 1.76
C PHE A 38 5.60 1.13 2.16
N THR A 39 6.52 1.27 1.22
CA THR A 39 7.71 2.11 1.38
C THR A 39 7.48 3.42 0.63
N TYR A 40 7.42 4.54 1.35
CA TYR A 40 7.26 5.88 0.77
C TYR A 40 8.30 6.85 1.32
N ARG A 41 9.04 7.54 0.44
CA ARG A 41 10.07 8.57 0.80
C ARG A 41 11.10 8.15 1.87
N CYS A 42 11.35 6.84 2.03
CA CYS A 42 12.23 6.18 3.03
C CYS A 42 11.58 5.82 4.38
N GLU A 43 10.26 5.92 4.51
CA GLU A 43 9.52 5.36 5.64
C GLU A 43 8.75 4.13 5.19
N ASP A 44 8.77 3.10 6.04
CA ASP A 44 8.01 1.87 5.84
C ASP A 44 6.74 1.92 6.70
N PHE A 45 5.60 1.75 6.05
CA PHE A 45 4.28 1.69 6.66
C PHE A 45 3.72 0.30 6.48
N THR A 46 3.11 -0.24 7.54
CA THR A 46 2.43 -1.53 7.47
C THR A 46 0.98 -1.34 7.85
N VAL A 47 0.10 -1.74 6.95
CA VAL A 47 -1.35 -1.75 7.15
C VAL A 47 -1.77 -3.21 7.25
N VAL A 48 -2.40 -3.59 8.36
CA VAL A 48 -2.78 -4.98 8.66
C VAL A 48 -4.29 -5.12 8.81
N GLY A 49 -4.80 -6.33 8.60
CA GLY A 49 -6.19 -6.66 8.93
C GLY A 49 -7.23 -6.08 7.97
N ILE A 50 -6.84 -5.78 6.73
CA ILE A 50 -7.77 -5.29 5.71
C ILE A 50 -8.71 -6.44 5.33
N ASN A 51 -10.02 -6.21 5.40
CA ASN A 51 -10.99 -7.27 5.15
C ASN A 51 -11.11 -7.56 3.66
N ARG A 52 -11.43 -8.81 3.33
CA ARG A 52 -11.63 -9.25 1.94
C ARG A 52 -12.65 -8.42 1.16
N ASP A 53 -13.67 -7.88 1.82
CA ASP A 53 -14.66 -7.02 1.18
C ASP A 53 -14.08 -5.69 0.67
N GLU A 54 -13.00 -5.21 1.29
CA GLU A 54 -12.33 -3.95 0.96
C GLU A 54 -11.39 -4.09 -0.26
N TYR A 55 -10.97 -5.31 -0.60
CA TYR A 55 -10.11 -5.60 -1.76
C TYR A 55 -10.68 -6.69 -2.70
N ARG A 56 -12.00 -6.90 -2.66
CA ARG A 56 -12.67 -7.98 -3.40
C ARG A 56 -12.47 -7.93 -4.92
N ASP A 57 -12.26 -6.74 -5.46
CA ASP A 57 -12.11 -6.45 -6.88
C ASP A 57 -11.08 -5.33 -7.11
N ALA A 58 -10.62 -5.21 -8.35
CA ALA A 58 -9.52 -4.30 -8.70
C ALA A 58 -9.85 -2.83 -8.42
N GLN A 59 -11.12 -2.45 -8.52
CA GLN A 59 -11.55 -1.08 -8.26
C GLN A 59 -11.55 -0.79 -6.77
N SER A 60 -12.06 -1.72 -5.94
CA SER A 60 -12.02 -1.58 -4.48
C SER A 60 -10.57 -1.48 -3.98
N LEU A 61 -9.68 -2.32 -4.49
CA LEU A 61 -8.27 -2.27 -4.11
C LEU A 61 -7.59 -0.97 -4.59
N TYR A 62 -7.89 -0.49 -5.79
CA TYR A 62 -7.36 0.78 -6.27
C TYR A 62 -7.77 1.94 -5.36
N ASN A 63 -9.06 1.99 -4.99
CA ASN A 63 -9.58 3.01 -4.09
C ASN A 63 -8.92 2.93 -2.70
N LEU A 64 -8.77 1.72 -2.16
CA LEU A 64 -8.05 1.47 -0.91
C LEU A 64 -6.61 1.99 -0.99
N GLY A 65 -5.89 1.69 -2.07
CA GLY A 65 -4.54 2.19 -2.30
C GLY A 65 -4.46 3.71 -2.31
N CYS A 66 -5.39 4.39 -2.99
CA CYS A 66 -5.47 5.85 -2.98
C CYS A 66 -5.72 6.39 -1.57
N SER A 67 -6.70 5.84 -0.83
CA SER A 67 -7.03 6.30 0.52
C SER A 67 -5.89 6.09 1.51
N LEU A 68 -5.21 4.95 1.47
CA LEU A 68 -4.05 4.69 2.35
C LEU A 68 -2.92 5.68 2.10
N ILE A 69 -2.73 6.13 0.86
CA ILE A 69 -1.70 7.11 0.53
C ILE A 69 -2.08 8.50 1.01
N GLU A 70 -3.35 8.90 0.87
CA GLU A 70 -3.83 10.15 1.47
C GLU A 70 -3.61 10.15 2.98
N GLU A 71 -3.87 9.03 3.66
CA GLU A 71 -3.64 8.89 5.10
C GLU A 71 -2.15 8.91 5.46
N ILE A 72 -1.29 8.22 4.71
CA ILE A 72 0.17 8.23 4.91
C ILE A 72 0.73 9.64 4.69
N GLU A 73 0.32 10.32 3.62
CA GLU A 73 0.75 11.69 3.35
C GLU A 73 0.25 12.67 4.41
N ALA A 74 -0.98 12.50 4.90
CA ALA A 74 -1.49 13.27 6.03
C ALA A 74 -0.68 13.01 7.31
N ALA A 75 -0.38 11.73 7.61
CA ALA A 75 0.42 11.34 8.76
C ALA A 75 1.83 11.95 8.73
N ILE A 76 2.52 11.87 7.58
CA ILE A 76 3.85 12.47 7.38
C ILE A 76 3.81 13.99 7.52
N ASN A 77 2.83 14.65 6.89
CA ASN A 77 2.69 16.11 6.94
C ASN A 77 2.38 16.61 8.35
N MET A 78 1.63 15.84 9.14
CA MET A 78 1.41 16.12 10.56
C MET A 78 2.67 15.90 11.40
N ASN A 79 3.58 15.01 10.98
CA ASN A 79 4.74 14.64 11.78
C ASN A 79 5.99 15.53 11.60
N ARG A 80 6.07 16.41 10.58
CA ARG A 80 7.23 17.31 10.29
C ARG A 80 8.59 16.75 10.75
N ALA A 81 8.90 15.50 10.40
CA ALA A 81 10.27 15.01 10.50
C ALA A 81 11.08 15.65 9.36
N PRO A 82 12.35 16.03 9.57
CA PRO A 82 13.18 16.58 8.52
C PRO A 82 13.30 15.60 7.34
N PRO A 83 13.46 16.08 6.09
CA PRO A 83 13.66 15.21 4.95
C PRO A 83 14.86 14.28 5.20
N CYS A 84 14.72 13.02 4.79
CA CYS A 84 15.75 12.01 4.96
C CYS A 84 17.11 12.53 4.47
N PRO A 85 18.21 12.30 5.23
CA PRO A 85 19.53 12.70 4.77
C PRO A 85 19.81 12.02 3.43
N GLN A 86 20.15 12.83 2.42
CA GLN A 86 20.69 12.30 1.16
C GLN A 86 21.87 11.41 1.55
N ARG A 87 21.75 10.12 1.25
CA ARG A 87 22.82 9.14 1.45
C ARG A 87 23.99 9.61 0.59
N ASN A 88 24.91 10.37 1.19
CA ASN A 88 26.16 10.76 0.55
C ASN A 88 26.88 9.47 0.18
N ALA A 89 26.91 9.16 -1.11
CA ALA A 89 27.84 8.20 -1.66
C ALA A 89 29.23 8.81 -1.43
N GLY A 90 29.99 8.19 -0.53
CA GLY A 90 31.40 8.49 -0.31
C GLY A 90 32.26 8.07 -1.49
#